data_AF-A0A9D4M765-F1
#
_entry.id   AF-A0A9D4M765-F1
#
_cell.length_a   1.000
_cell.length_b   1.000
_cell.length_c   1.000
_cell.angle_alpha   90.00
_cell.angle_beta   90.00
_cell.angle_gamma   90.00
#
_symmetry.space_group_name_H-M   'P 1'
#
loop_
_entity.id
_entity.type
_entity.pdbx_description
1 polymer ?
#
loop_
_entity_poly.entity_id
_entity_poly.type
_entity_poly.pdbx_seq_one_letter_code
_entity_poly.pdbx_strand_id
1 'polypeptide(L)'
;MLTFLCIQFVFYYGVLLLMESNLVQSVIQKIRKRTKPLDEYIITHDVVREDNDVAEERSRIANNTVTSLFRSDKLILSELSKCYNNHVAVNQISLGIPEGECFGLLGVNGAGKTSTFKILTGDETLTSGAAFLNGYDVSTNIAEVRSANF
;
A
#
# COMPACT_ATOMS: atom_id res chain seq x y z
N MET A 1 -11.28 -53.25 -25.96
CA MET A 1 -11.65 -51.98 -26.62
C MET A 1 -12.15 -50.94 -25.61
N LEU A 2 -13.11 -51.27 -24.75
CA LEU A 2 -13.64 -50.33 -23.73
C LEU A 2 -12.58 -49.91 -22.70
N THR A 3 -11.74 -50.84 -22.23
CA THR A 3 -10.66 -50.57 -21.26
C THR A 3 -9.63 -49.58 -21.79
N PHE A 4 -9.28 -49.67 -23.06
CA PHE A 4 -8.37 -48.73 -23.74
C PHE A 4 -8.97 -47.32 -23.78
N LEU A 5 -10.26 -47.22 -24.08
CA LEU A 5 -10.98 -45.96 -24.15
C LEU A 5 -11.13 -45.30 -22.76
N CYS A 6 -11.35 -46.09 -21.71
CA CYS A 6 -11.37 -45.61 -20.33
C CYS A 6 -10.00 -45.08 -19.88
N ILE A 7 -8.91 -45.78 -20.20
CA ILE A 7 -7.54 -45.33 -19.87
C ILE A 7 -7.24 -44.00 -20.56
N GLN A 8 -7.59 -43.89 -21.84
CA GLN A 8 -7.34 -42.68 -22.63
C GLN A 8 -8.18 -41.50 -22.13
N PHE A 9 -9.43 -41.73 -21.72
CA PHE A 9 -10.29 -40.72 -21.11
C PHE A 9 -9.72 -40.19 -19.79
N VAL A 10 -9.28 -41.08 -18.89
CA VAL A 10 -8.68 -40.69 -17.60
C VAL A 10 -7.39 -39.90 -17.82
N PHE A 11 -6.57 -40.30 -18.79
CA PHE A 11 -5.34 -39.58 -19.14
C PHE A 11 -5.63 -38.15 -19.64
N TYR A 12 -6.53 -37.99 -20.62
CA TYR A 12 -6.87 -36.67 -21.16
C TYR A 12 -7.55 -35.77 -20.12
N TYR A 13 -8.47 -36.31 -19.32
CA TYR A 13 -9.12 -35.55 -18.26
C TYR A 13 -8.13 -35.13 -17.16
N GLY A 14 -7.17 -35.99 -16.83
CA GLY A 14 -6.07 -35.66 -15.92
C GLY A 14 -5.18 -34.54 -16.45
N VAL A 15 -4.81 -34.59 -17.73
CA VAL A 15 -4.03 -33.51 -18.38
C VAL A 15 -4.82 -32.20 -18.43
N LEU A 16 -6.12 -32.27 -18.72
CA LEU A 16 -6.99 -31.10 -18.78
C LEU A 16 -7.18 -30.47 -17.39
N LEU A 17 -7.38 -31.28 -16.34
CA LEU A 17 -7.39 -30.81 -14.96
C LEU A 17 -6.04 -30.20 -14.53
N LEU A 18 -4.91 -30.77 -14.98
CA LEU A 18 -3.60 -30.20 -14.69
C LEU A 18 -3.41 -28.84 -15.37
N MET A 19 -3.90 -28.66 -16.61
CA MET A 19 -3.85 -27.36 -17.30
C MET A 19 -4.83 -26.34 -16.73
N GLU A 20 -6.04 -26.77 -16.35
CA GLU A 20 -7.10 -25.89 -15.85
C GLU A 20 -6.92 -25.54 -14.37
N SER A 21 -6.15 -26.35 -13.63
CA SER A 21 -5.89 -26.07 -12.22
C SER A 21 -4.93 -24.88 -12.05
N ASN A 22 -5.46 -23.81 -11.45
CA ASN A 22 -4.70 -22.79 -10.72
C ASN A 22 -3.80 -23.37 -9.61
N LEU A 23 -3.80 -24.70 -9.41
CA LEU A 23 -2.95 -25.45 -8.51
C LEU A 23 -1.50 -25.52 -9.01
N VAL A 24 -1.26 -25.63 -10.32
CA VAL A 24 0.12 -25.61 -10.87
C VAL A 24 0.75 -24.24 -10.60
N GLN A 25 0.02 -23.16 -10.87
CA GLN A 25 0.41 -21.80 -10.48
C GLN A 25 0.66 -21.70 -8.97
N SER A 26 -0.26 -22.21 -8.15
CA SER A 26 -0.15 -22.13 -6.68
C SER A 26 1.01 -22.94 -6.12
N VAL A 27 1.30 -24.13 -6.65
CA VAL A 27 2.38 -25.01 -6.21
C VAL A 27 3.74 -24.49 -6.70
N ILE A 28 3.83 -24.05 -7.95
CA ILE A 28 5.04 -23.37 -8.47
C ILE A 28 5.33 -22.12 -7.64
N GLN A 29 4.31 -21.30 -7.33
CA GLN A 29 4.49 -20.13 -6.48
C GLN A 29 4.89 -20.51 -5.03
N LYS A 30 4.35 -21.58 -4.46
CA LYS A 30 4.65 -22.02 -3.09
C LYS A 30 6.04 -22.65 -2.95
N ILE A 31 6.52 -23.36 -3.98
CA ILE A 31 7.88 -23.89 -4.06
C ILE A 31 8.88 -22.75 -4.34
N ARG A 32 8.57 -21.84 -5.26
CA ARG A 32 9.41 -20.67 -5.61
C ARG A 32 9.52 -19.65 -4.46
N LYS A 33 8.57 -19.63 -3.53
CA LYS A 33 8.62 -18.81 -2.29
C LYS A 33 9.47 -19.43 -1.17
N ARG A 34 9.79 -20.73 -1.20
CA ARG A 34 10.60 -21.40 -0.15
C ARG A 34 12.11 -21.30 -0.37
N THR A 35 12.57 -21.02 -1.59
CA THR A 35 13.99 -20.98 -1.95
C THR A 35 14.59 -19.57 -2.03
N LYS A 36 13.83 -18.51 -1.77
CA LYS A 36 14.44 -17.19 -1.54
C LYS A 36 14.88 -17.13 -0.07
N PRO A 37 16.19 -16.98 0.23
CA PRO A 37 16.62 -16.65 1.59
C PRO A 37 15.95 -15.33 2.02
N LEU A 38 15.49 -15.26 3.26
CA LEU A 38 14.79 -14.11 3.82
C LEU A 38 15.58 -12.79 3.72
N ASP A 39 16.90 -12.86 3.57
CA ASP A 39 17.77 -11.69 3.45
C ASP A 39 17.70 -11.02 2.06
N GLU A 40 17.36 -11.75 1.00
CA GLU A 40 17.35 -11.21 -0.37
C GLU A 40 16.00 -10.56 -0.76
N TYR A 41 14.91 -10.89 -0.05
CA TYR A 41 13.61 -10.24 -0.26
C TYR A 41 13.56 -8.81 0.33
N ILE A 42 14.32 -8.56 1.39
CA ILE A 42 14.48 -7.23 2.00
C ILE A 42 15.37 -6.35 1.12
N ILE A 43 16.38 -6.93 0.45
CA ILE A 43 17.34 -6.19 -0.39
C ILE A 43 16.77 -5.86 -1.78
N THR A 44 15.75 -6.58 -2.26
CA THR A 44 15.17 -6.39 -3.61
C THR A 44 13.92 -5.52 -3.66
N HIS A 45 13.38 -5.06 -2.52
CA HIS A 45 12.50 -3.88 -2.52
C HIS A 45 13.40 -2.65 -2.41
N ASP A 46 14.10 -2.41 -3.52
CA ASP A 46 14.84 -1.21 -3.90
C ASP A 46 15.00 -0.18 -2.78
N VAL A 47 16.26 0.20 -2.53
CA VAL A 47 16.54 1.61 -2.29
C VAL A 47 16.11 2.35 -3.56
N VAL A 48 14.80 2.56 -3.72
CA VAL A 48 14.25 3.44 -4.75
C VAL A 48 14.82 4.77 -4.34
N ARG A 49 15.82 5.24 -5.09
CA ARG A 49 16.22 6.63 -4.98
C ARG A 49 14.95 7.43 -5.19
N GLU A 50 14.56 8.19 -4.17
CA GLU A 50 13.39 9.04 -4.28
C GLU A 50 13.59 9.96 -5.49
N ASP A 51 12.53 10.12 -6.27
CA ASP A 51 12.54 11.09 -7.35
C ASP A 51 12.75 12.50 -6.76
N ASN A 52 13.34 13.39 -7.53
CA ASN A 52 13.71 14.72 -7.03
C ASN A 52 12.50 15.50 -6.53
N ASP A 53 11.35 15.40 -7.21
CA ASP A 53 10.10 16.02 -6.81
C ASP A 53 9.57 15.46 -5.47
N VAL A 54 9.69 14.15 -5.24
CA VAL A 54 9.33 13.51 -3.96
C VAL A 54 10.24 14.00 -2.83
N ALA A 55 11.54 14.11 -3.08
CA ALA A 55 12.51 14.61 -2.10
C ALA A 55 12.32 16.11 -1.80
N GLU A 56 12.01 16.90 -2.82
CA GLU A 56 11.65 18.31 -2.70
C GLU A 56 10.37 18.48 -1.90
N GLU A 57 9.36 17.67 -2.15
CA GLU A 57 8.10 17.69 -1.41
C GLU A 57 8.29 17.30 0.06
N ARG A 58 9.06 16.24 0.34
CA ARG A 58 9.45 15.88 1.70
C ARG A 58 10.14 17.05 2.41
N SER A 59 11.07 17.71 1.72
CA SER A 59 11.79 18.87 2.25
C SER A 59 10.86 20.07 2.45
N ARG A 60 9.88 20.28 1.55
CA ARG A 60 8.87 21.33 1.68
C ARG A 60 8.03 21.11 2.94
N ILE A 61 7.57 19.90 3.19
CA ILE A 61 6.80 19.60 4.40
C ILE A 61 7.65 19.72 5.67
N ALA A 62 8.88 19.20 5.65
CA ALA A 62 9.76 19.19 6.82
C ALA A 62 10.26 20.59 7.22
N ASN A 63 10.55 21.45 6.24
CA ASN A 63 11.11 22.78 6.48
C ASN A 63 10.05 23.84 6.83
N ASN A 64 8.76 23.51 6.65
CA ASN A 64 7.67 24.45 6.90
C ASN A 64 6.88 24.06 8.15
N THR A 65 6.35 25.06 8.84
CA THR A 65 5.39 24.82 9.91
C THR A 65 4.05 24.38 9.34
N VAL A 66 3.33 23.54 10.09
CA VAL A 66 1.97 23.11 9.74
C VAL A 66 1.06 24.32 9.46
N THR A 67 1.15 25.38 10.27
CA THR A 67 0.40 26.64 10.07
C THR A 67 0.69 27.36 8.76
N SER A 68 1.94 27.33 8.27
CA SER A 68 2.29 27.95 6.99
C SER A 68 1.84 27.11 5.80
N LEU A 69 1.88 25.78 5.93
CA LEU A 69 1.45 24.85 4.89
C LEU A 69 -0.08 24.91 4.66
N PHE A 70 -0.88 25.06 5.73
CA PHE A 70 -2.34 25.19 5.60
C PHE A 70 -2.83 26.43 4.84
N ARG A 71 -1.94 27.38 4.52
CA ARG A 71 -2.31 28.51 3.67
C ARG A 71 -2.61 28.09 2.23
N SER A 72 -2.01 26.98 1.78
CA SER A 72 -2.22 26.42 0.45
C SER A 72 -2.83 25.02 0.49
N ASP A 73 -2.43 24.21 1.48
CA ASP A 73 -2.69 22.77 1.50
C ASP A 73 -3.84 22.44 2.45
N LYS A 74 -4.79 21.65 1.97
CA LYS A 74 -5.96 21.19 2.71
C LYS A 74 -5.71 19.86 3.43
N LEU A 75 -4.89 19.00 2.82
CA LEU A 75 -4.36 17.79 3.44
C LEU A 75 -2.85 17.93 3.61
N ILE A 76 -2.33 17.62 4.80
CA ILE A 76 -0.89 17.59 5.07
C ILE A 76 -0.54 16.29 5.77
N LEU A 77 0.40 15.55 5.20
CA LEU A 77 1.00 14.35 5.77
C LEU A 77 2.47 14.64 6.04
N SER A 78 2.94 14.35 7.25
CA SER A 78 4.33 14.54 7.65
C SER A 78 4.85 13.24 8.24
N GLU A 79 5.76 12.58 7.52
CA GLU A 79 6.38 11.30 7.87
C GLU A 79 5.35 10.23 8.32
N LEU A 80 4.18 10.24 7.69
CA LEU A 80 3.06 9.38 8.04
C LEU A 80 3.47 7.92 7.92
N SER A 81 3.36 7.18 9.01
CA SER A 81 3.75 5.77 9.07
C SER A 81 2.70 4.92 9.76
N LYS A 82 2.56 3.67 9.30
CA LYS A 82 1.66 2.68 9.89
C LYS A 82 2.32 1.32 9.88
N CYS A 83 2.41 0.75 11.07
CA CYS A 83 2.88 -0.61 11.31
C CYS A 83 1.74 -1.44 11.89
N TYR A 84 1.51 -2.61 11.30
CA TYR A 84 0.65 -3.64 11.85
C TYR A 84 1.53 -4.75 12.40
N ASN A 85 1.63 -4.87 13.73
CA ASN A 85 2.53 -5.79 14.40
C ASN A 85 3.96 -5.63 13.87
N ASN A 86 4.49 -6.64 13.17
CA ASN A 86 5.84 -6.65 12.58
C ASN A 86 5.89 -6.26 11.10
N HIS A 87 4.82 -5.68 10.55
CA HIS A 87 4.72 -5.32 9.14
C HIS A 87 4.48 -3.82 8.96
N VAL A 88 5.43 -3.14 8.31
CA VAL A 88 5.30 -1.73 7.92
C VAL A 88 4.40 -1.66 6.69
N ALA A 89 3.18 -1.15 6.85
CA ALA A 89 2.23 -0.99 5.75
C ALA A 89 2.33 0.38 5.08
N VAL A 90 2.71 1.42 5.83
CA VAL A 90 2.97 2.77 5.32
C VAL A 90 4.27 3.26 5.95
N ASN A 91 5.19 3.77 5.15
CA ASN A 91 6.52 4.17 5.60
C ASN A 91 6.79 5.65 5.26
N GLN A 92 6.67 6.53 6.25
CA GLN A 92 7.12 7.92 6.22
C GLN A 92 6.69 8.72 4.98
N ILE A 93 5.38 8.71 4.67
CA ILE A 93 4.83 9.55 3.59
C ILE A 93 4.79 11.01 4.03
N SER A 94 5.41 11.89 3.26
CA SER A 94 5.35 13.34 3.43
C SER A 94 4.79 13.98 2.16
N LEU A 95 3.65 14.66 2.27
CA LEU A 95 2.91 15.24 1.13
C LEU A 95 1.94 16.32 1.63
N GLY A 96 1.82 17.41 0.89
CA GLY A 96 0.73 18.39 1.04
C GLY A 96 -0.12 18.44 -0.22
N ILE A 97 -1.45 18.49 -0.05
CA ILE A 97 -2.41 18.54 -1.16
C ILE A 97 -3.24 19.82 -1.05
N PRO A 98 -3.14 20.72 -2.03
CA PRO A 98 -3.96 21.93 -2.16
C PRO A 98 -5.47 21.70 -2.14
N GLU A 99 -6.21 22.75 -1.78
CA GLU A 99 -7.66 22.73 -1.94
C GLU A 99 -8.08 22.66 -3.42
N GLY A 100 -9.04 21.77 -3.73
CA GLY A 100 -9.55 21.58 -5.09
C GLY A 100 -8.70 20.65 -5.96
N GLU A 101 -7.58 20.14 -5.44
CA GLU A 101 -6.76 19.16 -6.15
C GLU A 101 -7.29 17.73 -5.93
N CYS A 102 -7.37 16.96 -7.02
CA CYS A 102 -7.74 15.55 -6.98
C CYS A 102 -6.47 14.69 -7.04
N PHE A 103 -6.15 14.02 -5.93
CA PHE A 103 -4.96 13.21 -5.79
C PHE A 103 -5.28 11.71 -5.69
N GLY A 104 -4.53 10.90 -6.43
CA GLY A 104 -4.71 9.44 -6.47
C GLY A 104 -3.48 8.68 -5.95
N LEU A 105 -3.69 7.75 -5.02
CA LEU A 105 -2.65 6.80 -4.62
C LEU A 105 -2.64 5.60 -5.57
N LEU A 106 -1.53 5.41 -6.29
CA LEU A 106 -1.32 4.31 -7.23
C LEU A 106 -0.21 3.38 -6.75
N GLY A 107 -0.34 2.09 -7.05
CA GLY A 107 0.67 1.08 -6.67
C GLY A 107 0.10 -0.33 -6.60
N VAL A 108 0.96 -1.31 -6.39
CA VAL A 108 0.57 -2.74 -6.29
C VAL A 108 -0.22 -3.05 -5.01
N ASN A 109 -0.85 -4.24 -4.96
CA ASN A 109 -1.50 -4.71 -3.74
C ASN A 109 -0.48 -4.85 -2.61
N GLY A 110 -0.83 -4.33 -1.42
CA GLY A 110 0.07 -4.30 -0.27
C GLY A 110 0.96 -3.06 -0.17
N ALA A 111 0.95 -2.14 -1.14
CA ALA A 111 1.75 -0.90 -1.10
C ALA A 111 1.29 0.15 -0.07
N GLY A 112 0.30 -0.15 0.78
CA GLY A 112 -0.17 0.79 1.82
C GLY A 112 -1.34 1.70 1.45
N LYS A 113 -1.79 1.76 0.19
CA LYS A 113 -2.87 2.66 -0.27
C LYS A 113 -4.11 2.67 0.63
N THR A 114 -4.73 1.50 0.85
CA THR A 114 -5.93 1.39 1.69
C THR A 114 -5.63 1.75 3.15
N SER A 115 -4.44 1.41 3.65
CA SER A 115 -4.02 1.77 5.00
C SER A 115 -3.91 3.29 5.16
N THR A 116 -3.31 3.98 4.18
CA THR A 116 -3.25 5.45 4.15
C THR A 116 -4.65 6.05 4.15
N PHE A 117 -5.54 5.61 3.25
CA PHE A 117 -6.91 6.13 3.20
C PHE A 117 -7.68 5.90 4.50
N LYS A 118 -7.57 4.70 5.11
CA LYS A 118 -8.20 4.41 6.41
C LYS A 118 -7.70 5.31 7.53
N ILE A 119 -6.44 5.72 7.46
CA ILE A 119 -5.91 6.70 8.41
C ILE A 119 -6.56 8.06 8.16
N LEU A 120 -6.64 8.52 6.90
CA LEU A 120 -7.24 9.81 6.55
C LEU A 120 -8.73 9.90 6.89
N THR A 121 -9.48 8.80 6.80
CA THR A 121 -10.88 8.72 7.24
C THR A 121 -11.03 8.47 8.76
N GLY A 122 -9.90 8.29 9.44
CA GLY A 122 -9.73 7.89 10.85
C GLY A 122 -10.46 6.61 11.26
N ASP A 123 -10.57 5.67 10.32
CA ASP A 123 -10.91 4.28 10.64
C ASP A 123 -9.72 3.54 11.28
N GLU A 124 -8.50 4.03 11.04
CA GLU A 124 -7.26 3.52 11.59
C GLU A 124 -6.42 4.66 12.18
N THR A 125 -5.71 4.40 13.27
CA THR A 125 -4.74 5.35 13.81
C THR A 125 -3.39 5.19 13.11
N LEU A 126 -2.63 6.29 12.94
CA LEU A 126 -1.24 6.21 12.52
C LEU A 126 -0.35 5.63 13.63
N THR A 127 0.81 5.06 13.26
CA THR A 127 1.81 4.57 14.23
C THR A 127 2.80 5.66 14.61
N SER A 128 3.21 6.49 13.65
CA SER A 128 4.07 7.65 13.86
C SER A 128 3.89 8.68 12.74
N GLY A 129 4.46 9.86 12.93
CA GLY A 129 4.26 11.01 12.06
C GLY A 129 2.99 11.79 12.42
N ALA A 130 2.53 12.62 11.49
CA ALA A 130 1.32 13.43 11.65
C ALA A 130 0.51 13.48 10.36
N ALA A 131 -0.81 13.60 10.49
CA ALA A 131 -1.72 13.82 9.39
C ALA A 131 -2.74 14.88 9.79
N PHE A 132 -2.96 15.85 8.91
CA PHE A 132 -3.92 16.92 9.13
C PHE A 132 -4.84 17.11 7.94
N LEU A 133 -6.11 17.35 8.21
CA LEU A 133 -7.13 17.66 7.21
C LEU A 133 -7.91 18.91 7.64
N ASN A 134 -8.01 19.91 6.78
CA ASN A 134 -8.68 21.19 7.05
C ASN A 134 -8.21 21.88 8.35
N GLY A 135 -6.93 21.75 8.71
CA GLY A 135 -6.40 22.31 9.96
C GLY A 135 -6.55 21.41 11.19
N TYR A 136 -7.28 20.30 11.08
CA TYR A 136 -7.53 19.37 12.19
C TYR A 136 -6.58 18.19 12.12
N ASP A 137 -6.02 17.80 13.27
CA ASP A 137 -5.19 16.59 13.37
C ASP A 137 -6.11 15.36 13.34
N VAL A 138 -5.83 14.45 12.40
CA VAL A 138 -6.64 13.25 12.17
C VAL A 138 -6.63 12.30 13.37
N SER A 139 -5.58 12.33 14.19
CA SER A 139 -5.45 11.47 15.37
C SER A 139 -6.25 11.96 16.58
N THR A 140 -6.47 13.28 16.70
CA THR A 140 -7.11 13.87 17.88
C THR A 140 -8.50 14.46 17.60
N ASN A 141 -8.76 14.92 16.38
CA ASN A 141 -9.98 15.64 15.98
C ASN A 141 -10.80 14.86 14.93
N ILE A 142 -11.04 13.57 15.20
CA ILE A 142 -11.69 12.71 14.20
C ILE A 142 -13.14 13.08 13.90
N ALA A 143 -13.85 13.69 14.85
CA ALA A 143 -15.23 14.12 14.64
C ALA A 143 -15.31 15.24 13.60
N GLU A 144 -14.39 16.21 13.72
CA GLU A 144 -14.27 17.34 12.81
C GLU A 144 -13.82 16.87 11.42
N VAL A 145 -12.82 15.99 11.36
CA VAL A 145 -12.31 15.38 10.12
C VAL A 145 -13.40 14.63 9.36
N ARG A 146 -14.29 13.92 10.06
CA ARG A 146 -15.43 13.20 9.43
C ARG A 146 -16.57 14.11 9.03
N SER A 147 -16.71 15.27 9.68
CA SER A 147 -17.70 16.29 9.30
C SER A 147 -17.26 17.14 8.11
N ALA A 148 -15.96 17.17 7.82
CA ALA A 148 -15.41 17.80 6.64
C ALA A 148 -15.80 16.98 5.40
N ASN A 149 -16.70 17.51 4.58
CA ASN A 149 -17.04 16.91 3.29
C ASN A 149 -15.78 16.90 2.39
N PHE A 150 -15.42 15.71 1.89
CA PHE A 150 -14.40 15.50 0.87
C PHE A 150 -14.88 15.94 -0.51
#